data_AF-A0A818V0Y9-F1
#
_entry.id   AF-A0A818V0Y9-F1
#
_cell.length_a   1.000
_cell.length_b   1.000
_cell.length_c   1.000
_cell.angle_alpha   90.00
_cell.angle_beta   90.00
_cell.angle_gamma   90.00
#
_symmetry.space_group_name_H-M   'P 1'
#
loop_
_entity.id
_entity.type
_entity.pdbx_description
1 polymer ?
#
loop_
_entity_poly.entity_id
_entity_poly.type
_entity_poly.pdbx_seq_one_letter_code
_entity_poly.pdbx_strand_id
1 'polypeptide(L)'
;MNFDVNKTKDWRPFFSHSFPRDNIPWTSVQPNDLHYEETRAEDVAALIRQIDDILHEKFRDWREANVTRWHSTCQNRLREIVKDKEMEFIKGSIGTDIESKLVEFQGTHNITGFSLQMPYTTIQAIVDSVHSTNIFKHATNDIQFALAVHIHPYPNNILAVWIYIAHLTKKS
;
A
#
# COMPACT_ATOMS: atom_id res chain seq x y z
N MET A 1 36.18 -3.86 -21.16
CA MET A 1 35.08 -3.83 -22.14
C MET A 1 34.75 -2.37 -22.40
N ASN A 2 34.85 -1.92 -23.66
CA ASN A 2 34.63 -0.51 -24.02
C ASN A 2 33.25 -0.43 -24.72
N PHE A 3 32.23 0.07 -24.03
CA PHE A 3 30.85 0.14 -24.52
C PHE A 3 30.61 1.49 -25.19
N ASP A 4 31.16 1.65 -26.40
CA ASP A 4 30.96 2.85 -27.21
C ASP A 4 29.73 2.68 -28.11
N VAL A 5 28.61 3.25 -27.69
CA VAL A 5 27.32 3.19 -28.40
C VAL A 5 27.33 3.93 -29.75
N ASN A 6 28.35 4.76 -30.02
CA ASN A 6 28.48 5.51 -31.28
C ASN A 6 29.31 4.77 -32.33
N LYS A 7 30.05 3.72 -31.95
CA LYS A 7 30.79 2.88 -32.89
C LYS A 7 29.90 1.82 -33.52
N THR A 8 29.15 2.20 -34.54
CA THR A 8 28.27 1.31 -35.32
C THR A 8 28.93 0.01 -35.82
N LYS A 9 30.26 -0.02 -35.97
CA LYS A 9 31.02 -1.23 -36.35
C LYS A 9 31.06 -2.31 -35.25
N ASP A 10 30.86 -1.92 -34.00
CA ASP A 10 30.85 -2.81 -32.85
C ASP A 10 29.43 -3.38 -32.57
N TRP A 11 28.42 -2.94 -33.34
CA TRP A 11 27.03 -3.38 -33.25
C TRP A 11 26.64 -4.20 -34.47
N ARG A 12 26.05 -5.38 -34.25
CA ARG A 12 25.41 -6.14 -35.33
C ARG A 12 23.96 -5.69 -35.46
N PRO A 13 23.48 -5.33 -36.66
CA PRO A 13 22.07 -5.00 -36.87
C PRO A 13 21.21 -6.24 -36.59
N PHE A 14 20.13 -6.05 -35.81
CA PHE A 14 19.24 -7.14 -35.38
C PHE A 14 18.52 -7.82 -36.57
N PHE A 15 18.22 -7.06 -37.62
CA PHE A 15 17.73 -7.56 -38.91
C PHE A 15 18.54 -6.93 -40.04
N SER A 16 18.86 -7.70 -41.08
CA SER A 16 19.57 -7.21 -42.27
C SER A 16 18.98 -7.85 -43.52
N HIS A 17 19.36 -7.39 -44.72
CA HIS A 17 18.92 -8.03 -45.96
C HIS A 17 19.35 -9.51 -46.03
N SER A 18 20.48 -9.87 -45.41
CA SER A 18 20.96 -11.26 -45.30
C SER A 18 20.39 -12.01 -44.09
N PHE A 19 19.67 -11.33 -43.19
CA PHE A 19 18.98 -11.88 -42.03
C PHE A 19 17.58 -11.23 -41.90
N PRO A 20 16.67 -11.53 -42.84
CA PRO A 20 15.34 -10.93 -42.89
C PRO A 20 14.46 -11.44 -41.74
N ARG A 21 13.59 -10.56 -41.21
CA ARG A 21 12.71 -10.79 -40.06
C ARG A 21 11.84 -12.05 -40.19
N ASP A 22 11.47 -12.40 -41.41
CA ASP A 22 10.44 -13.40 -41.69
C ASP A 22 10.95 -14.85 -41.67
N ASN A 23 12.28 -15.06 -41.68
CA ASN A 23 12.91 -16.40 -41.72
C ASN A 23 13.54 -16.82 -40.38
N ILE A 24 13.02 -16.27 -39.28
CA ILE A 24 13.63 -16.42 -37.98
C ILE A 24 12.82 -17.42 -37.14
N PRO A 25 13.40 -18.59 -36.75
CA PRO A 25 12.69 -19.62 -35.98
C PRO A 25 12.51 -19.26 -34.49
N TRP A 26 12.77 -18.02 -34.09
CA TRP A 26 12.55 -17.57 -32.71
C TRP A 26 11.05 -17.41 -32.50
N THR A 27 10.38 -18.49 -32.12
CA THR A 27 9.08 -18.38 -31.45
C THR A 27 9.30 -17.59 -30.17
N SER A 28 8.59 -16.49 -30.00
CA SER A 28 8.62 -15.77 -28.72
C SER A 28 8.29 -16.75 -27.61
N VAL A 29 9.08 -16.77 -26.54
CA VAL A 29 8.74 -17.52 -25.31
C VAL A 29 7.53 -16.87 -24.60
N GLN A 30 7.16 -15.67 -25.01
CA GLN A 30 5.97 -15.00 -24.53
C GLN A 30 4.72 -15.65 -25.14
N PRO A 31 3.73 -16.04 -24.31
CA PRO A 31 2.45 -16.49 -24.79
C PRO A 31 1.79 -15.44 -25.69
N ASN A 32 1.00 -15.89 -26.68
CA ASN A 32 0.24 -14.98 -27.54
C ASN A 32 -0.81 -14.18 -26.76
N ASP A 33 -1.36 -14.79 -25.70
CA ASP A 33 -2.37 -14.20 -24.83
C ASP A 33 -1.93 -14.26 -23.37
N LEU A 34 -2.05 -13.13 -22.67
CA LEU A 34 -1.79 -13.03 -21.23
C LEU A 34 -3.12 -13.17 -20.49
N HIS A 35 -3.34 -14.32 -19.87
CA HIS A 35 -4.52 -14.56 -19.02
C HIS A 35 -4.21 -14.14 -17.59
N TYR A 36 -4.97 -13.16 -17.10
CA TYR A 36 -4.92 -12.71 -15.72
C TYR A 36 -6.21 -13.11 -15.02
N GLU A 37 -6.10 -13.86 -13.93
CA GLU A 37 -7.25 -14.27 -13.12
C GLU A 37 -7.63 -13.16 -12.14
N GLU A 38 -8.92 -12.92 -12.01
CA GLU A 38 -9.42 -11.99 -11.00
C GLU A 38 -9.26 -12.58 -9.60
N THR A 39 -8.73 -11.76 -8.69
CA THR A 39 -8.63 -12.11 -7.29
C THR A 39 -10.02 -12.08 -6.65
N ARG A 40 -10.38 -13.15 -5.93
CA ARG A 40 -11.69 -13.27 -5.27
C ARG A 40 -11.87 -12.22 -4.18
N ALA A 41 -12.90 -11.39 -4.32
CA ALA A 41 -13.20 -10.33 -3.35
C ALA A 41 -13.50 -10.84 -1.93
N GLU A 42 -14.04 -12.06 -1.82
CA GLU A 42 -14.35 -12.71 -0.53
C GLU A 42 -13.07 -12.97 0.28
N ASP A 43 -12.03 -13.49 -0.38
CA ASP A 43 -10.75 -13.81 0.25
C ASP A 43 -10.02 -12.53 0.69
N VAL A 44 -10.11 -11.48 -0.12
CA VAL A 44 -9.57 -10.15 0.22
C VAL A 44 -10.28 -9.56 1.44
N ALA A 45 -11.61 -9.65 1.49
CA ALA A 45 -12.37 -9.15 2.63
C ALA A 45 -12.07 -9.92 3.92
N ALA A 46 -11.90 -11.25 3.84
CA ALA A 46 -11.47 -12.08 4.96
C ALA A 46 -10.07 -11.68 5.45
N LEU A 47 -9.13 -11.48 4.51
CA LEU A 47 -7.76 -11.06 4.83
C LEU A 47 -7.69 -9.67 5.47
N ILE A 48 -8.50 -8.72 4.98
CA ILE A 48 -8.62 -7.38 5.58
C ILE A 48 -9.04 -7.51 7.05
N ARG A 49 -10.09 -8.29 7.34
CA ARG A 49 -10.57 -8.50 8.72
C ARG A 49 -9.50 -9.13 9.60
N GLN A 50 -8.84 -10.16 9.09
CA GLN A 50 -7.77 -10.85 9.82
C GLN A 50 -6.61 -9.90 10.17
N ILE A 51 -6.18 -9.06 9.23
CA ILE A 51 -5.11 -8.08 9.48
C ILE A 51 -5.58 -7.00 10.45
N ASP A 52 -6.82 -6.51 10.32
CA ASP A 52 -7.40 -5.53 11.24
C ASP A 52 -7.38 -6.08 12.67
N ASP A 53 -7.89 -7.30 12.90
CA ASP A 53 -7.95 -7.93 14.22
C ASP A 53 -6.56 -8.14 14.83
N ILE A 54 -5.61 -8.68 14.05
CA ILE A 54 -4.23 -8.91 14.51
C ILE A 54 -3.54 -7.59 14.86
N LEU A 55 -3.73 -6.54 14.06
CA LEU A 55 -3.13 -5.24 14.37
C LEU A 55 -3.74 -4.64 15.63
N HIS A 56 -5.05 -4.74 15.84
CA HIS A 56 -5.69 -4.27 17.08
C HIS A 56 -5.16 -5.03 18.32
N GLU A 57 -4.98 -6.35 18.21
CA GLU A 57 -4.37 -7.17 19.26
C GLU A 57 -2.93 -6.76 19.53
N LYS A 58 -2.10 -6.62 18.49
CA LYS A 58 -0.71 -6.20 18.64
C LYS A 58 -0.55 -4.80 19.21
N PHE A 59 -1.42 -3.86 18.85
CA PHE A 59 -1.44 -2.53 19.47
C PHE A 59 -1.76 -2.57 20.95
N ARG A 60 -2.61 -3.51 21.38
CA ARG A 60 -2.90 -3.73 22.81
C ARG A 60 -1.69 -4.31 23.52
N ASP A 61 -1.03 -5.31 22.92
CA ASP A 61 0.17 -5.94 23.48
C ASP A 61 1.32 -4.92 23.61
N TRP A 62 1.60 -4.13 22.57
CA TRP A 62 2.71 -3.18 22.58
C TRP A 62 2.54 -2.02 23.57
N ARG A 63 1.31 -1.75 24.03
CA ARG A 63 1.01 -0.64 24.95
C ARG A 63 0.79 -1.10 26.38
N GLU A 64 1.32 -2.26 26.80
CA GLU A 64 1.25 -2.96 28.11
C GLU A 64 0.74 -2.16 29.35
N ALA A 65 0.99 -0.86 29.46
CA ALA A 65 0.58 0.04 30.55
C ALA A 65 -0.69 0.92 30.31
N ASN A 66 -1.18 1.14 29.08
CA ASN A 66 -2.21 2.15 28.76
C ASN A 66 -3.42 1.59 28.01
N VAL A 67 -4.63 2.04 28.37
CA VAL A 67 -5.86 1.70 27.64
C VAL A 67 -5.82 2.33 26.25
N THR A 68 -5.86 1.50 25.21
CA THR A 68 -5.97 1.96 23.82
C THR A 68 -7.43 2.28 23.50
N ARG A 69 -7.75 3.57 23.37
CA ARG A 69 -9.08 4.04 22.94
C ARG A 69 -9.11 4.15 21.41
N TRP A 70 -10.11 3.56 20.78
CA TRP A 70 -10.31 3.62 19.33
C TRP A 70 -11.40 4.62 18.96
N HIS A 71 -11.15 5.46 17.95
CA HIS A 71 -12.13 6.43 17.45
C HIS A 71 -12.77 5.94 16.15
N SER A 72 -13.95 5.33 16.26
CA SER A 72 -14.66 4.66 15.14
C SER A 72 -14.97 5.59 13.97
N THR A 73 -15.39 6.83 14.24
CA THR A 73 -15.74 7.79 13.19
C THR A 73 -14.53 8.16 12.34
N CYS A 74 -13.36 8.35 12.97
CA CYS A 74 -12.13 8.58 12.22
C CYS A 74 -11.66 7.33 11.49
N GLN A 75 -11.80 6.13 12.07
CA GLN A 75 -11.48 4.88 11.36
C GLN A 75 -12.28 4.74 10.05
N ASN A 76 -13.58 5.01 10.08
CA ASN A 76 -14.42 4.95 8.88
C ASN A 76 -13.96 5.93 7.81
N ARG A 77 -13.65 7.18 8.20
CA ARG A 77 -13.16 8.20 7.27
C ARG A 77 -11.78 7.84 6.70
N LEU A 78 -10.89 7.31 7.53
CA LEU A 78 -9.59 6.83 7.08
C LEU A 78 -9.74 5.68 6.08
N ARG A 79 -10.68 4.75 6.26
CA ARG A 79 -10.93 3.68 5.27
C ARG A 79 -11.32 4.24 3.90
N GLU A 80 -12.08 5.33 3.85
CA GLU A 80 -12.40 6.01 2.58
C GLU A 80 -11.15 6.66 1.96
N ILE A 81 -10.39 7.41 2.75
CA ILE A 81 -9.15 8.06 2.30
C ILE A 81 -8.16 7.04 1.74
N VAL A 82 -8.01 5.90 2.40
CA VAL A 82 -7.06 4.86 1.99
C VAL A 82 -7.48 4.22 0.66
N LYS A 83 -8.77 4.04 0.41
CA LYS A 83 -9.27 3.55 -0.89
C LYS A 83 -8.93 4.52 -2.01
N ASP A 84 -9.08 5.82 -1.77
CA ASP A 84 -8.78 6.85 -2.75
C ASP A 84 -7.27 6.94 -3.03
N LYS A 85 -6.42 6.68 -2.02
CA LYS A 85 -4.96 6.74 -2.14
C LYS A 85 -4.40 5.79 -3.18
N GLU A 86 -4.93 4.58 -3.28
CA GLU A 86 -4.49 3.64 -4.31
C GLU A 86 -4.83 4.16 -5.72
N MET A 87 -6.03 4.71 -5.90
CA MET A 87 -6.41 5.30 -7.18
C MET A 87 -5.54 6.50 -7.55
N GLU A 88 -5.17 7.33 -6.58
CA GLU A 88 -4.26 8.46 -6.78
C GLU A 88 -2.83 8.00 -7.09
N PHE A 89 -2.35 6.97 -6.39
CA PHE A 89 -1.04 6.36 -6.60
C PHE A 89 -0.91 5.81 -8.03
N ILE A 90 -1.92 5.07 -8.51
CA ILE A 90 -1.96 4.56 -9.89
C ILE A 90 -1.99 5.69 -10.92
N LYS A 91 -2.72 6.77 -10.64
CA LYS A 91 -2.85 7.93 -11.55
C LYS A 91 -1.64 8.87 -11.52
N GLY A 92 -0.67 8.66 -10.63
CA GLY A 92 0.48 9.55 -10.45
C GLY A 92 0.10 10.95 -10.00
N SER A 93 -1.08 11.13 -9.39
CA SER A 93 -1.53 12.42 -8.89
C SER A 93 -1.17 12.56 -7.42
N ILE A 94 -0.49 13.65 -7.06
CA ILE A 94 -0.24 13.99 -5.65
C ILE A 94 -1.55 14.57 -5.10
N GLY A 95 -2.38 13.71 -4.53
CA GLY A 95 -3.68 14.11 -3.99
C GLY A 95 -3.54 15.12 -2.86
N THR A 96 -3.93 16.37 -3.15
CA THR A 96 -4.13 17.47 -2.19
C THR A 96 -5.40 17.31 -1.34
N ASP A 97 -6.21 16.28 -1.63
CA ASP A 97 -7.54 16.07 -1.05
C ASP A 97 -7.55 15.33 0.30
N ILE A 98 -6.38 15.03 0.87
CA ILE A 98 -6.30 14.44 2.22
C ILE A 98 -6.64 15.49 3.27
N GLU A 99 -6.05 16.69 3.14
CA GLU A 99 -6.23 17.75 4.11
C GLU A 99 -7.69 18.16 4.16
N SER A 100 -8.34 18.37 3.01
CA SER A 100 -9.78 18.65 2.93
C SER A 100 -10.65 17.59 3.61
N LYS A 101 -10.34 16.29 3.43
CA LYS A 101 -11.10 15.19 4.06
C LYS A 101 -10.85 15.04 5.57
N LEU A 102 -9.70 15.52 6.06
CA LEU A 102 -9.34 15.52 7.49
C LEU A 102 -9.71 16.83 8.20
N VAL A 103 -9.93 17.93 7.46
CA VAL A 103 -10.25 19.27 8.00
C VAL A 103 -11.51 19.27 8.87
N GLU A 104 -12.53 18.46 8.55
CA GLU A 104 -13.74 18.33 9.38
C GLU A 104 -13.44 17.88 10.81
N PHE A 105 -12.47 16.97 10.99
CA PHE A 105 -12.07 16.49 12.32
C PHE A 105 -10.97 17.32 12.96
N GLN A 106 -10.20 18.07 12.16
CA GLN A 106 -9.21 19.03 12.66
C GLN A 106 -9.83 20.18 13.47
N GLY A 107 -11.15 20.41 13.36
CA GLY A 107 -11.85 21.41 14.17
C GLY A 107 -11.87 21.12 15.68
N THR A 108 -11.89 19.84 16.08
CA THR A 108 -11.99 19.43 17.50
C THR A 108 -10.76 18.68 18.03
N HIS A 109 -10.02 17.99 17.16
CA HIS A 109 -8.87 17.19 17.55
C HIS A 109 -7.69 17.45 16.60
N ASN A 110 -6.46 17.43 17.12
CA ASN A 110 -5.27 17.38 16.28
C ASN A 110 -5.06 15.93 15.84
N ILE A 111 -5.08 15.69 14.53
CA ILE A 111 -4.88 14.36 13.93
C ILE A 111 -3.45 14.32 13.41
N THR A 112 -2.66 13.40 13.94
CA THR A 112 -1.32 13.12 13.41
C THR A 112 -1.25 11.64 13.06
N GLY A 113 -0.87 11.35 11.82
CA GLY A 113 -0.84 9.99 11.31
C GLY A 113 -0.05 9.87 10.03
N PHE A 114 0.08 8.64 9.56
CA PHE A 114 0.75 8.33 8.32
C PHE A 114 0.06 7.17 7.62
N SER A 115 0.23 7.10 6.30
CA SER A 115 -0.14 5.97 5.47
C SER A 115 1.10 5.11 5.17
N LEU A 116 0.98 3.81 5.35
CA LEU A 116 1.95 2.81 4.94
C LEU A 116 1.39 2.04 3.74
N GLN A 117 2.17 1.98 2.66
CA GLN A 117 1.89 1.18 1.47
C GLN A 117 2.95 0.09 1.36
N MET A 118 2.53 -1.16 1.19
CA MET A 118 3.45 -2.27 0.95
C MET A 118 2.77 -3.43 0.20
N PRO A 119 3.52 -4.22 -0.58
CA PRO A 119 2.99 -5.46 -1.15
C PRO A 119 2.71 -6.49 -0.05
N TYR A 120 1.62 -7.25 -0.19
CA TYR A 120 1.34 -8.36 0.72
C TYR A 120 2.38 -9.47 0.54
N THR A 121 3.02 -9.87 1.64
CA THR A 121 3.96 -11.00 1.67
C THR A 121 3.57 -11.97 2.77
N THR A 122 3.61 -11.50 4.02
CA THR A 122 3.15 -12.23 5.21
C THR A 122 2.51 -11.25 6.19
N ILE A 123 1.61 -11.76 7.03
CA ILE A 123 1.00 -10.95 8.10
C ILE A 123 2.07 -10.44 9.07
N GLN A 124 3.10 -11.25 9.37
CA GLN A 124 4.17 -10.83 10.27
C GLN A 124 4.97 -9.65 9.72
N ALA A 125 5.27 -9.63 8.41
CA ALA A 125 5.97 -8.49 7.79
C ALA A 125 5.17 -7.19 7.91
N ILE A 126 3.84 -7.27 7.84
CA ILE A 126 2.95 -6.12 8.08
C ILE A 126 3.06 -5.66 9.53
N VAL A 127 2.95 -6.59 10.48
CA VAL A 127 3.07 -6.31 11.92
C VAL A 127 4.42 -5.66 12.24
N ASP A 128 5.52 -6.19 11.69
CA ASP A 128 6.87 -5.68 11.91
C ASP A 128 7.05 -4.28 11.31
N SER A 129 6.49 -4.05 10.11
CA SER A 129 6.51 -2.73 9.47
C SER A 129 5.74 -1.71 10.28
N VAL A 130 4.56 -2.07 10.76
CA VAL A 130 3.76 -1.22 11.67
C VAL A 130 4.48 -0.99 12.99
N HIS A 131 5.12 -2.01 13.57
CA HIS A 131 5.88 -1.88 14.82
C HIS A 131 7.06 -0.91 14.66
N SER A 132 7.74 -0.92 13.52
CA SER A 132 8.87 -0.02 13.24
C SER A 132 8.48 1.48 13.25
N THR A 133 7.21 1.79 13.03
CA THR A 133 6.71 3.18 13.01
C THR A 133 6.64 3.82 14.39
N ASN A 134 6.72 3.02 15.47
CA ASN A 134 6.74 3.49 16.86
C ASN A 134 5.54 4.38 17.28
N ILE A 135 4.46 4.45 16.49
CA ILE A 135 3.32 5.33 16.76
C ILE A 135 2.57 4.99 18.06
N PHE A 136 2.66 3.73 18.51
CA PHE A 136 2.10 3.27 19.78
C PHE A 136 2.83 3.84 21.01
N LYS A 137 4.07 4.34 20.87
CA LYS A 137 4.87 4.91 21.98
C LYS A 137 4.38 6.27 22.44
N HIS A 138 3.53 6.95 21.66
CA HIS A 138 2.90 8.19 22.12
C HIS A 138 2.00 7.88 23.31
N ALA A 139 2.45 8.25 24.51
CA ALA A 139 1.94 7.77 25.80
C ALA A 139 1.27 8.89 26.62
N THR A 140 0.47 9.74 25.99
CA THR A 140 -0.38 10.68 26.73
C THR A 140 -1.72 10.01 27.04
N ASN A 141 -2.25 10.19 28.25
CA ASN A 141 -3.49 9.55 28.72
C ASN A 141 -4.76 9.93 27.93
N ASP A 142 -4.71 10.95 27.07
CA ASP A 142 -5.87 11.46 26.32
C ASP A 142 -5.73 11.28 24.80
N ILE A 143 -5.00 10.24 24.38
CA ILE A 143 -4.81 9.90 22.96
C ILE A 143 -5.82 8.85 22.53
N GLN A 144 -6.53 9.12 21.43
CA GLN A 144 -7.35 8.13 20.74
C GLN A 144 -6.65 7.68 19.46
N PHE A 145 -6.72 6.41 19.12
CA PHE A 145 -6.11 5.85 17.91
C PHE A 145 -7.19 5.58 16.87
N ALA A 146 -6.79 5.66 15.60
CA ALA A 146 -7.58 5.25 14.47
C ALA A 146 -6.68 4.45 13.52
N LEU A 147 -7.06 3.20 13.28
CA LEU A 147 -6.42 2.28 12.34
C LEU A 147 -7.41 1.97 11.23
N ALA A 148 -6.96 2.05 9.98
CA ALA A 148 -7.71 1.62 8.81
C ALA A 148 -6.82 0.76 7.92
N VAL A 149 -7.27 -0.46 7.63
CA VAL A 149 -6.63 -1.37 6.68
C VAL A 149 -7.47 -1.45 5.41
N HIS A 150 -6.81 -1.36 4.27
CA HIS A 150 -7.38 -1.61 2.95
C HIS A 150 -6.42 -2.47 2.15
N ILE A 151 -6.96 -3.39 1.37
CA ILE A 151 -6.19 -4.18 0.43
C ILE A 151 -6.78 -3.94 -0.95
N HIS A 152 -5.92 -3.52 -1.88
CA HIS A 152 -6.26 -3.43 -3.28
C HIS A 152 -5.85 -4.71 -3.99
N PRO A 153 -6.81 -5.47 -4.56
CA PRO A 153 -6.51 -6.68 -5.31
C PRO A 153 -6.12 -6.33 -6.76
N TYR A 154 -4.91 -6.72 -7.13
CA TYR A 154 -4.52 -6.85 -8.53
C TYR A 154 -4.82 -8.26 -9.04
N PRO A 155 -4.79 -8.47 -10.37
CA PRO A 155 -4.96 -9.81 -10.92
C PRO A 155 -3.87 -10.79 -10.45
N ASN A 156 -4.17 -12.09 -10.51
CA ASN A 156 -3.30 -13.19 -10.08
C ASN A 156 -2.90 -13.15 -8.59
N ASN A 157 -3.83 -12.76 -7.70
CA ASN A 157 -3.61 -12.72 -6.24
C ASN A 157 -2.45 -11.81 -5.80
N ILE A 158 -2.10 -10.82 -6.61
CA ILE A 158 -1.16 -9.78 -6.22
C ILE A 158 -1.94 -8.75 -5.40
N LEU A 159 -1.51 -8.50 -4.17
CA LEU A 159 -2.25 -7.64 -3.24
C LEU A 159 -1.39 -6.47 -2.80
N ALA A 160 -1.89 -5.24 -2.96
CA ALA A 160 -1.31 -4.06 -2.35
C ALA A 160 -2.01 -3.77 -1.03
N VAL A 161 -1.24 -3.74 0.06
CA VAL A 161 -1.74 -3.45 1.40
C VAL A 161 -1.50 -1.99 1.71
N TRP A 162 -2.57 -1.33 2.13
CA TRP A 162 -2.56 0.03 2.62
C TRP A 162 -3.05 0.08 4.06
N ILE A 163 -2.26 0.71 4.90
CA ILE A 163 -2.56 0.85 6.33
C ILE A 163 -2.43 2.31 6.67
N TYR A 164 -3.48 2.90 7.24
CA TYR A 164 -3.42 4.23 7.79
C TYR A 164 -3.53 4.17 9.29
N ILE A 165 -2.57 4.78 9.97
CA ILE A 165 -2.54 4.85 11.41
C ILE A 165 -2.48 6.31 11.81
N ALA A 166 -3.44 6.71 12.63
CA ALA A 166 -3.50 8.04 13.20
C ALA A 166 -3.67 7.97 14.71
N HIS A 167 -3.13 8.96 15.38
CA HIS A 167 -3.51 9.29 16.73
C HIS A 167 -4.16 10.68 16.76
N LEU A 168 -5.14 10.83 17.65
CA LEU A 168 -5.91 12.03 17.84
C LEU A 168 -5.67 12.54 19.26
N THR A 169 -5.32 13.83 19.36
CA THR A 169 -5.24 14.54 20.64
C THR A 169 -6.28 15.64 20.67
N LYS A 170 -6.96 15.83 21.79
CA LYS A 170 -7.89 16.96 21.93
C LYS A 170 -7.14 18.27 21.78
N LYS A 171 -7.66 19.21 20.98
CA LYS A 171 -7.10 20.57 20.93
C LYS A 171 -7.43 21.26 22.26
N SER A 172 -6.40 21.76 22.95
CA SER A 172 -6.55 22.61 24.15
C SER A 172 -6.89 24.04 23.76
#